data_AF-A0AAU0UNG2-F1
#
_entry.id   AF-A0AAU0UNG2-F1
#
_cell.length_a   1.000
_cell.length_b   1.000
_cell.length_c   1.000
_cell.angle_alpha   90.00
_cell.angle_beta   90.00
_cell.angle_gamma   90.00
#
_symmetry.space_group_name_H-M   'P 1'
#
loop_
_entity.id
_entity.type
_entity.pdbx_description
1 polymer ?
#
loop_
_entity_poly.entity_id
_entity_poly.type
_entity_poly.pdbx_seq_one_letter_code
_entity_poly.pdbx_strand_id
1 'polypeptide(L)'
;MVSSRFKNGYEFRGKHLVAAAWILVLVIYFAYQPPVVRNSFSHADAIHFNAAVVDAHSDTLMKILDQRGFPVVDLGNDTAFDIDIPKLMRGGVDVQLFAIWATDKQFPGRSRHWTLAGINALYYTVVKNSANIAIAKSPGELEQLINDGRIVAVAALEGADSLKPPHGINLLRQYYDLGVRIVALTWNYSNFLAVGYNDVVRQGPGRGLFQYGRSVVKELDRLGIVIDVSHLAEPAFWDVMELTTNPVIASHSGVYSLRNHYRNLTDQQIRAIAKSGGVVQVVFHSHFLKKLGSNVTSKTVADHIDYVVKLVGIDHVGIGSDFDGLGQMPGDLRDAAMLPNLTKELLGRGYSKDDIDKIMGGNTLRIMEKVWGDTISDEKAAAVKLRPIKPGQIGQCISERKPILAAKVIGDIAQKKIRFKVLVDGKEYQNNYDIESKLVSVPIVKPLDKGFHVVTFIFLHEGKSVQETLIFYAS
;
A
#
# COMPACT_ATOMS: atom_id res chain seq x y z
N MET A 1 26.62 -91.85 -35.11
CA MET A 1 26.95 -92.63 -33.90
C MET A 1 26.52 -91.82 -32.69
N VAL A 2 25.63 -92.38 -31.84
CA VAL A 2 25.59 -92.33 -30.34
C VAL A 2 25.65 -90.93 -29.66
N SER A 3 24.85 -90.46 -28.68
CA SER A 3 23.70 -90.90 -27.87
C SER A 3 23.20 -89.74 -26.96
N SER A 4 21.88 -89.69 -26.69
CA SER A 4 21.17 -89.46 -25.39
C SER A 4 21.40 -88.26 -24.42
N ARG A 5 20.25 -87.63 -24.06
CA ARG A 5 19.71 -87.16 -22.74
C ARG A 5 20.43 -85.97 -22.03
N PHE A 6 19.76 -84.91 -21.55
CA PHE A 6 18.63 -84.85 -20.58
C PHE A 6 17.73 -83.60 -20.74
N LYS A 7 16.46 -83.72 -20.33
CA LYS A 7 15.45 -82.66 -20.11
C LYS A 7 15.48 -82.16 -18.65
N ASN A 8 15.10 -80.89 -18.44
CA ASN A 8 14.26 -80.33 -17.35
C ASN A 8 14.07 -78.83 -17.70
N GLY A 9 12.93 -78.14 -17.62
CA GLY A 9 11.69 -78.32 -16.87
C GLY A 9 11.49 -77.10 -15.97
N TYR A 10 10.38 -76.35 -16.17
CA TYR A 10 9.78 -75.24 -15.37
C TYR A 10 9.70 -73.88 -16.08
N GLU A 11 8.53 -73.59 -16.66
CA GLU A 11 8.02 -72.21 -16.74
C GLU A 11 6.48 -72.22 -16.92
N PHE A 12 5.85 -71.10 -16.54
CA PHE A 12 4.42 -70.78 -16.63
C PHE A 12 3.47 -71.24 -15.51
N ARG A 13 3.47 -70.48 -14.39
CA ARG A 13 2.25 -70.25 -13.58
C ARG A 13 2.22 -68.94 -12.76
N GLY A 14 3.05 -67.94 -13.07
CA GLY A 14 3.20 -66.72 -12.24
C GLY A 14 2.51 -65.43 -12.72
N LYS A 15 2.06 -65.32 -13.98
CA LYS A 15 1.68 -64.01 -14.54
C LYS A 15 0.24 -63.56 -14.28
N HIS A 16 -0.69 -64.49 -14.01
CA HIS A 16 -2.10 -64.13 -13.81
C HIS A 16 -2.45 -63.70 -12.37
N LEU A 17 -1.71 -64.20 -11.37
CA LEU A 17 -1.92 -63.83 -9.95
C LEU A 17 -1.45 -62.40 -9.64
N VAL A 18 -0.38 -61.94 -10.29
CA VAL A 18 0.16 -60.59 -10.09
C VAL A 18 -0.80 -59.54 -10.65
N ALA A 19 -1.38 -59.77 -11.83
CA ALA A 19 -2.35 -58.85 -12.44
C ALA A 19 -3.64 -58.71 -11.61
N ALA A 20 -4.16 -59.81 -11.07
CA ALA A 20 -5.35 -59.79 -10.21
C ALA A 20 -5.09 -59.05 -8.88
N ALA A 21 -3.90 -59.19 -8.30
CA ALA A 21 -3.50 -58.46 -7.10
C ALA A 21 -3.40 -56.94 -7.35
N TRP A 22 -2.85 -56.51 -8.50
CA TRP A 22 -2.80 -55.09 -8.86
C TRP A 22 -4.17 -54.47 -9.10
N ILE A 23 -5.10 -55.22 -9.72
CA ILE A 23 -6.47 -54.76 -9.91
C ILE A 23 -7.18 -54.61 -8.55
N LEU A 24 -7.01 -55.56 -7.63
CA LEU A 24 -7.60 -55.47 -6.30
C LEU A 24 -7.02 -54.30 -5.47
N VAL A 25 -5.71 -54.05 -5.56
CA VAL A 25 -5.05 -52.90 -4.91
C VAL A 25 -5.54 -51.57 -5.50
N LEU A 26 -5.73 -51.49 -6.83
CA LEU A 26 -6.30 -50.30 -7.47
C LEU A 26 -7.78 -50.09 -7.08
N VAL A 27 -8.58 -51.16 -7.03
CA VAL A 27 -9.99 -51.07 -6.60
C VAL A 27 -10.08 -50.62 -5.14
N ILE A 28 -9.23 -51.15 -4.25
CA ILE A 28 -9.16 -50.71 -2.85
C ILE A 28 -8.65 -49.26 -2.77
N TYR A 29 -7.64 -48.87 -3.56
CA TYR A 29 -7.11 -47.50 -3.60
C TYR A 29 -8.16 -46.47 -4.09
N PHE A 30 -9.00 -46.83 -5.05
CA PHE A 30 -10.10 -45.97 -5.51
C PHE A 30 -11.32 -46.01 -4.58
N ALA A 31 -11.58 -47.11 -3.87
CA ALA A 31 -12.65 -47.22 -2.88
C ALA A 31 -12.30 -46.56 -1.53
N TYR A 32 -11.00 -46.39 -1.24
CA TYR A 32 -10.46 -45.71 -0.04
C TYR A 32 -9.82 -44.35 -0.35
N GLN A 33 -10.23 -43.66 -1.42
CA GLN A 33 -9.98 -42.23 -1.46
C GLN A 33 -10.76 -41.60 -0.30
N PRO A 34 -10.10 -40.97 0.70
CA PRO A 34 -10.84 -40.19 1.68
C PRO A 34 -11.73 -39.22 0.89
N PRO A 35 -12.97 -38.96 1.32
CA PRO A 35 -13.82 -38.02 0.62
C PRO A 35 -13.00 -36.75 0.41
N VAL A 36 -12.79 -36.38 -0.86
CA VAL A 36 -12.21 -35.08 -1.19
C VAL A 36 -13.20 -34.11 -0.57
N VAL A 37 -12.84 -33.53 0.56
CA VAL A 37 -13.55 -32.38 1.12
C VAL A 37 -13.30 -31.26 0.12
N ARG A 38 -14.08 -31.25 -0.96
CA ARG A 38 -14.27 -30.04 -1.74
C ARG A 38 -14.94 -29.11 -0.75
N ASN A 39 -14.18 -28.19 -0.17
CA ASN A 39 -14.77 -27.01 0.44
C ASN A 39 -15.59 -26.35 -0.67
N SER A 40 -16.88 -26.65 -0.73
CA SER A 40 -17.80 -25.95 -1.61
C SER A 40 -17.86 -24.54 -1.05
N PHE A 41 -17.22 -23.59 -1.72
CA PHE A 41 -17.40 -22.17 -1.41
C PHE A 41 -18.90 -21.88 -1.26
N SER A 42 -19.27 -21.16 -0.22
CA SER A 42 -20.64 -20.68 -0.12
C SER A 42 -20.91 -19.71 -1.28
N HIS A 43 -22.19 -19.46 -1.58
CA HIS A 43 -22.54 -18.46 -2.60
C HIS A 43 -21.94 -17.07 -2.27
N ALA A 44 -21.88 -16.71 -0.98
CA ALA A 44 -21.27 -15.47 -0.52
C ALA A 44 -19.76 -15.45 -0.74
N ASP A 45 -19.06 -16.56 -0.48
CA ASP A 45 -17.61 -16.65 -0.73
C ASP A 45 -17.33 -16.54 -2.23
N ALA A 46 -18.11 -17.22 -3.07
CA ALA A 46 -17.97 -17.11 -4.52
C ALA A 46 -18.21 -15.67 -5.02
N ILE A 47 -19.12 -14.91 -4.40
CA ILE A 47 -19.28 -13.47 -4.70
C ILE A 47 -18.04 -12.70 -4.25
N HIS A 48 -17.57 -12.92 -3.03
CA HIS A 48 -16.43 -12.22 -2.45
C HIS A 48 -15.16 -12.39 -3.28
N PHE A 49 -14.76 -13.63 -3.59
CA PHE A 49 -13.54 -13.91 -4.36
C PHE A 49 -13.65 -13.59 -5.86
N ASN A 50 -14.83 -13.19 -6.34
CA ASN A 50 -15.01 -12.65 -7.70
C ASN A 50 -15.14 -11.12 -7.72
N ALA A 51 -15.20 -10.47 -6.56
CA ALA A 51 -15.23 -9.03 -6.42
C ALA A 51 -13.80 -8.51 -6.29
N ALA A 52 -13.56 -7.27 -6.69
CA ALA A 52 -12.36 -6.56 -6.29
C ALA A 52 -12.40 -6.28 -4.79
N VAL A 53 -11.31 -6.60 -4.07
CA VAL A 53 -11.18 -6.29 -2.64
C VAL A 53 -9.99 -5.35 -2.42
N VAL A 54 -10.31 -4.11 -2.03
CA VAL A 54 -9.33 -3.09 -1.67
C VAL A 54 -9.55 -2.67 -0.23
N ASP A 55 -8.58 -2.98 0.64
CA ASP A 55 -8.53 -2.39 1.98
C ASP A 55 -7.71 -1.09 1.95
N ALA A 56 -8.39 0.01 2.26
CA ALA A 56 -7.82 1.33 2.08
C ALA A 56 -6.92 1.84 3.22
N HIS A 57 -6.77 1.09 4.31
CA HIS A 57 -5.90 1.50 5.40
C HIS A 57 -5.48 0.37 6.33
N SER A 58 -4.16 0.20 6.52
CA SER A 58 -3.58 -0.70 7.52
C SER A 58 -2.22 -0.20 8.02
N ASP A 59 -1.98 -0.30 9.33
CA ASP A 59 -0.76 0.15 10.01
C ASP A 59 0.36 -0.92 10.10
N THR A 60 0.19 -2.09 9.48
CA THR A 60 1.07 -3.25 9.68
C THR A 60 2.55 -2.96 9.41
N LEU A 61 2.87 -2.08 8.45
CA LEU A 61 4.28 -1.74 8.15
C LEU A 61 5.01 -1.15 9.35
N MET A 62 4.33 -0.42 10.23
CA MET A 62 4.97 0.14 11.41
C MET A 62 5.29 -0.92 12.46
N LYS A 63 4.54 -2.04 12.50
CA LYS A 63 4.77 -3.15 13.43
C LYS A 63 5.97 -4.03 13.07
N ILE A 64 6.41 -4.02 11.81
CA ILE A 64 7.52 -4.86 11.36
C ILE A 64 8.89 -4.22 11.57
N LEU A 65 8.96 -2.99 12.09
CA LEU A 65 10.20 -2.22 12.23
C LEU A 65 10.87 -2.42 13.60
N ASP A 66 12.21 -2.49 13.62
CA ASP A 66 13.00 -2.37 14.83
C ASP A 66 13.12 -0.91 15.31
N GLN A 67 13.79 -0.70 16.44
CA GLN A 67 13.99 0.61 17.07
C GLN A 67 14.77 1.61 16.18
N ARG A 68 15.46 1.11 15.15
CA ARG A 68 16.23 1.91 14.18
C ARG A 68 15.46 2.10 12.86
N GLY A 69 14.26 1.53 12.73
CA GLY A 69 13.44 1.57 11.52
C GLY A 69 13.77 0.48 10.50
N PHE A 70 14.58 -0.53 10.83
CA PHE A 70 14.81 -1.64 9.90
C PHE A 70 13.69 -2.68 9.99
N PRO A 71 13.16 -3.19 8.87
CA PRO A 71 12.19 -4.26 8.90
C PRO A 71 12.84 -5.55 9.41
N VAL A 72 12.21 -6.19 10.40
CA VAL A 72 12.70 -7.41 11.06
C VAL A 72 11.70 -8.56 11.02
N VAL A 73 10.44 -8.29 10.65
CA VAL A 73 9.40 -9.32 10.47
C VAL A 73 9.09 -9.46 8.98
N ASP A 74 8.94 -10.70 8.54
CA ASP A 74 8.59 -11.05 7.17
C ASP A 74 7.11 -11.45 7.10
N LEU A 75 6.31 -10.59 6.45
CA LEU A 75 4.87 -10.76 6.27
C LEU A 75 4.52 -11.92 5.32
N GLY A 76 5.49 -12.60 4.71
CA GLY A 76 5.26 -13.88 4.02
C GLY A 76 4.88 -15.02 4.95
N ASN A 77 5.19 -14.90 6.24
CA ASN A 77 4.89 -15.91 7.25
C ASN A 77 3.58 -15.61 7.96
N ASP A 78 3.01 -16.60 8.65
CA ASP A 78 1.89 -16.38 9.57
C ASP A 78 2.39 -15.60 10.79
N THR A 79 1.74 -14.47 11.06
CA THR A 79 2.08 -13.54 12.13
C THR A 79 0.91 -13.39 13.12
N ALA A 80 1.18 -12.77 14.27
CA ALA A 80 0.13 -12.37 15.21
C ALA A 80 -0.54 -11.04 14.85
N PHE A 81 -0.17 -10.45 13.71
CA PHE A 81 -0.74 -9.20 13.21
C PHE A 81 -2.09 -9.45 12.54
N ASP A 82 -2.85 -8.37 12.38
CA ASP A 82 -4.14 -8.41 11.69
C ASP A 82 -3.94 -8.65 10.18
N ILE A 83 -2.76 -8.33 9.64
CA ILE A 83 -2.35 -8.62 8.27
C ILE A 83 -1.01 -9.37 8.20
N ASP A 84 -1.01 -10.41 7.38
CA ASP A 84 0.15 -10.96 6.68
C ASP A 84 -0.29 -11.46 5.30
N ILE A 85 0.65 -11.79 4.43
CA ILE A 85 0.36 -12.21 3.05
C ILE A 85 -0.58 -13.43 3.02
N PRO A 86 -0.38 -14.50 3.83
CA PRO A 86 -1.34 -15.58 3.92
C PRO A 86 -2.76 -15.15 4.32
N LYS A 87 -2.91 -14.22 5.27
CA LYS A 87 -4.21 -13.68 5.67
C LYS A 87 -4.85 -12.84 4.56
N LEU A 88 -4.09 -11.98 3.87
CA LEU A 88 -4.57 -11.21 2.72
C LEU A 88 -5.11 -12.11 1.62
N MET A 89 -4.39 -13.19 1.27
CA MET A 89 -4.84 -14.17 0.28
C MET A 89 -6.12 -14.90 0.71
N ARG A 90 -6.21 -15.34 1.97
CA ARG A 90 -7.45 -15.96 2.51
C ARG A 90 -8.62 -14.99 2.58
N GLY A 91 -8.32 -13.71 2.75
CA GLY A 91 -9.27 -12.60 2.75
C GLY A 91 -9.62 -12.06 1.38
N GLY A 92 -9.08 -12.64 0.30
CA GLY A 92 -9.34 -12.21 -1.06
C GLY A 92 -8.84 -10.81 -1.41
N VAL A 93 -7.90 -10.23 -0.64
CA VAL A 93 -7.45 -8.85 -0.84
C VAL A 93 -6.59 -8.72 -2.10
N ASP A 94 -7.05 -7.92 -3.07
CA ASP A 94 -6.31 -7.61 -4.29
C ASP A 94 -5.38 -6.42 -4.10
N VAL A 95 -5.80 -5.42 -3.33
CA VAL A 95 -5.02 -4.21 -3.07
C VAL A 95 -5.05 -3.86 -1.59
N GLN A 96 -3.86 -3.69 -1.01
CA GLN A 96 -3.71 -3.18 0.36
C GLN A 96 -3.00 -1.83 0.34
N LEU A 97 -3.66 -0.83 0.92
CA LEU A 97 -3.04 0.45 1.23
C LEU A 97 -2.38 0.34 2.60
N PHE A 98 -1.05 0.33 2.61
CA PHE A 98 -0.24 0.29 3.81
C PHE A 98 0.07 1.72 4.27
N ALA A 99 -0.50 2.07 5.42
CA ALA A 99 -0.28 3.33 6.10
C ALA A 99 1.15 3.39 6.67
N ILE A 100 1.76 4.56 6.51
CA ILE A 100 3.07 4.90 7.04
C ILE A 100 2.88 6.06 8.00
N TRP A 101 2.63 5.72 9.26
CA TRP A 101 2.44 6.66 10.34
C TRP A 101 3.77 7.19 10.88
N ALA A 102 4.06 8.47 10.64
CA ALA A 102 5.34 9.08 11.03
C ALA A 102 5.21 10.56 11.42
N THR A 103 4.61 10.83 12.58
CA THR A 103 4.41 12.20 13.07
C THR A 103 5.60 12.74 13.86
N ASP A 104 5.85 14.05 13.80
CA ASP A 104 6.88 14.70 14.64
C ASP A 104 6.45 14.74 16.12
N LYS A 105 5.17 14.49 16.44
CA LYS A 105 4.72 14.32 17.83
C LYS A 105 5.16 13.00 18.43
N GLN A 106 5.10 11.91 17.67
CA GLN A 106 5.61 10.60 18.10
C GLN A 106 7.14 10.53 17.98
N PHE A 107 7.69 11.08 16.89
CA PHE A 107 9.10 11.01 16.55
C PHE A 107 9.70 12.41 16.32
N PRO A 108 9.95 13.20 17.38
CA PRO A 108 10.42 14.58 17.26
C PRO A 108 11.61 14.75 16.32
N GLY A 109 11.41 15.50 15.24
CA GLY A 109 12.44 15.80 14.24
C GLY A 109 12.83 14.61 13.36
N ARG A 110 12.14 13.47 13.48
CA ARG A 110 12.47 12.20 12.81
C ARG A 110 11.34 11.66 11.93
N SER A 111 10.27 12.41 11.70
CA SER A 111 9.20 12.04 10.75
C SER A 111 9.75 11.53 9.41
N ARG A 112 10.68 12.25 8.75
CA ARG A 112 11.32 11.81 7.50
C ARG A 112 11.95 10.42 7.60
N HIS A 113 12.69 10.18 8.68
CA HIS A 113 13.35 8.89 8.88
C HIS A 113 12.35 7.74 8.97
N TRP A 114 11.27 7.92 9.71
CA TRP A 114 10.25 6.89 9.89
C TRP A 114 9.34 6.73 8.66
N THR A 115 9.06 7.82 7.93
CA THR A 115 8.41 7.73 6.63
C THR A 115 9.23 6.85 5.67
N LEU A 116 10.53 7.13 5.55
CA LEU A 116 11.42 6.35 4.69
C LEU A 116 11.63 4.93 5.20
N ALA A 117 11.62 4.70 6.52
CA ALA A 117 11.65 3.37 7.10
C ALA A 117 10.43 2.53 6.69
N GLY A 118 9.22 3.10 6.76
CA GLY A 118 7.99 2.44 6.32
C GLY A 118 8.00 2.15 4.81
N ILE A 119 8.42 3.11 3.97
CA ILE A 119 8.56 2.86 2.53
C ILE A 119 9.58 1.74 2.29
N ASN A 120 10.73 1.77 2.95
CA ASN A 120 11.73 0.71 2.86
C ASN A 120 11.20 -0.65 3.33
N ALA A 121 10.35 -0.68 4.35
CA ALA A 121 9.70 -1.88 4.84
C ALA A 121 8.75 -2.48 3.79
N LEU A 122 8.03 -1.65 3.04
CA LEU A 122 7.22 -2.09 1.90
C LEU A 122 8.09 -2.76 0.83
N TYR A 123 9.21 -2.13 0.44
CA TYR A 123 10.17 -2.73 -0.51
C TYR A 123 10.76 -4.04 0.01
N TYR A 124 11.12 -4.11 1.29
CA TYR A 124 11.58 -5.35 1.92
C TYR A 124 10.53 -6.47 1.81
N THR A 125 9.28 -6.17 2.14
CA THR A 125 8.17 -7.13 2.07
C THR A 125 7.99 -7.66 0.65
N VAL A 126 7.94 -6.78 -0.36
CA VAL A 126 7.69 -7.21 -1.74
C VAL A 126 8.89 -7.91 -2.38
N VAL A 127 10.12 -7.51 -2.06
CA VAL A 127 11.32 -8.20 -2.56
C VAL A 127 11.40 -9.62 -2.02
N LYS A 128 11.07 -9.82 -0.74
CA LYS A 128 11.12 -11.13 -0.11
C LYS A 128 9.96 -12.05 -0.54
N ASN A 129 8.85 -11.47 -0.99
CA ASN A 129 7.60 -12.17 -1.31
C ASN A 129 7.10 -11.89 -2.73
N SER A 130 8.01 -11.70 -3.68
CA SER A 130 7.71 -11.20 -5.03
C SER A 130 6.79 -12.11 -5.85
N ALA A 131 6.57 -13.36 -5.46
CA ALA A 131 5.59 -14.23 -6.10
C ALA A 131 4.14 -13.80 -5.80
N ASN A 132 3.88 -13.23 -4.62
CA ASN A 132 2.53 -13.01 -4.11
C ASN A 132 2.14 -11.53 -4.04
N ILE A 133 3.10 -10.62 -3.88
CA ILE A 133 2.84 -9.20 -3.65
C ILE A 133 3.80 -8.30 -4.44
N ALA A 134 3.33 -7.15 -4.91
CA ALA A 134 4.11 -6.17 -5.67
C ALA A 134 3.69 -4.73 -5.35
N ILE A 135 4.53 -3.75 -5.69
CA ILE A 135 4.16 -2.32 -5.62
C ILE A 135 3.71 -1.88 -7.01
N ALA A 136 2.56 -1.19 -7.09
CA ALA A 136 2.14 -0.47 -8.29
C ALA A 136 2.47 1.02 -8.17
N LYS A 137 2.96 1.63 -9.25
CA LYS A 137 3.29 3.05 -9.36
C LYS A 137 2.48 3.78 -10.42
N SER A 138 1.64 3.09 -11.17
CA SER A 138 0.74 3.71 -12.16
C SER A 138 -0.58 2.93 -12.22
N PRO A 139 -1.65 3.52 -12.80
CA PRO A 139 -2.87 2.79 -13.09
C PRO A 139 -2.62 1.50 -13.91
N GLY A 140 -1.75 1.57 -14.91
CA GLY A 140 -1.44 0.41 -15.75
C GLY A 140 -0.74 -0.72 -15.00
N GLU A 141 0.19 -0.41 -14.09
CA GLU A 141 0.82 -1.42 -13.24
C GLU A 141 -0.18 -2.01 -12.24
N LEU A 142 -1.08 -1.18 -11.68
CA LEU A 142 -2.13 -1.63 -10.77
C LEU A 142 -3.02 -2.68 -11.42
N GLU A 143 -3.58 -2.36 -12.59
CA GLU A 143 -4.44 -3.28 -13.35
C GLU A 143 -3.70 -4.56 -13.73
N GLN A 144 -2.46 -4.44 -14.23
CA GLN A 144 -1.66 -5.59 -14.63
C GLN A 144 -1.41 -6.54 -13.44
N LEU A 145 -1.01 -6.02 -12.29
CA LEU A 145 -0.67 -6.84 -11.13
C LEU A 145 -1.88 -7.57 -10.54
N ILE A 146 -3.05 -6.92 -10.52
CA ILE A 146 -4.31 -7.56 -10.12
C ILE A 146 -4.62 -8.72 -11.07
N ASN A 147 -4.51 -8.50 -12.38
CA ASN A 147 -4.74 -9.54 -13.40
C ASN A 147 -3.74 -10.71 -13.30
N ASP A 148 -2.51 -10.44 -12.86
CA ASP A 148 -1.49 -11.45 -12.59
C ASP A 148 -1.78 -12.26 -11.29
N GLY A 149 -2.84 -11.92 -10.55
CA GLY A 149 -3.22 -12.56 -9.29
C GLY A 149 -2.29 -12.21 -8.13
N ARG A 150 -1.59 -11.07 -8.22
CA ARG A 150 -0.69 -10.58 -7.16
C ARG A 150 -1.38 -9.52 -6.34
N ILE A 151 -1.16 -9.56 -5.04
CA ILE A 151 -1.57 -8.49 -4.13
C ILE A 151 -0.79 -7.22 -4.50
N VAL A 152 -1.50 -6.11 -4.68
CA VAL A 152 -0.89 -4.81 -4.90
C VAL A 152 -0.74 -4.08 -3.58
N ALA A 153 0.50 -3.78 -3.22
CA ALA A 153 0.89 -3.06 -2.04
C ALA A 153 1.08 -1.57 -2.38
N VAL A 154 0.31 -0.70 -1.75
CA VAL A 154 0.32 0.74 -2.01
C VAL A 154 0.84 1.47 -0.79
N ALA A 155 1.85 2.32 -0.96
CA ALA A 155 2.32 3.19 0.13
C ALA A 155 1.39 4.39 0.30
N ALA A 156 0.83 4.53 1.50
CA ALA A 156 0.00 5.66 1.92
C ALA A 156 0.65 6.37 3.10
N LEU A 157 0.81 7.71 3.04
CA LEU A 157 1.30 8.47 4.20
C LEU A 157 0.15 8.76 5.15
N GLU A 158 0.32 8.46 6.43
CA GLU A 158 -0.60 8.84 7.49
C GLU A 158 0.05 9.93 8.37
N GLY A 159 -0.24 11.19 8.07
CA GLY A 159 0.47 12.33 8.63
C GLY A 159 1.75 12.66 7.85
N ALA A 160 1.68 13.74 7.08
CA ALA A 160 2.75 14.16 6.18
C ALA A 160 3.75 15.17 6.82
N ASP A 161 4.03 14.99 8.12
CA ASP A 161 4.90 15.88 8.92
C ASP A 161 6.31 16.05 8.31
N SER A 162 6.80 15.02 7.62
CA SER A 162 8.10 15.04 6.96
C SER A 162 8.17 16.02 5.79
N LEU A 163 7.03 16.39 5.19
CA LEU A 163 6.93 17.34 4.08
C LEU A 163 6.98 18.79 4.54
N LYS A 164 7.81 19.12 5.52
CA LYS A 164 7.97 20.50 6.03
C LYS A 164 8.88 21.36 5.14
N PRO A 165 8.74 22.70 5.17
CA PRO A 165 9.60 23.59 4.41
C PRO A 165 11.08 23.50 4.87
N PRO A 166 12.04 23.91 4.01
CA PRO A 166 11.84 24.47 2.67
C PRO A 166 11.80 23.41 1.55
N HIS A 167 12.05 22.14 1.85
CA HIS A 167 12.29 21.10 0.82
C HIS A 167 11.16 20.07 0.68
N GLY A 168 10.08 20.18 1.47
CA GLY A 168 8.98 19.22 1.51
C GLY A 168 8.36 18.88 0.14
N ILE A 169 8.19 19.86 -0.75
CA ILE A 169 7.64 19.62 -2.10
C ILE A 169 8.56 18.72 -2.95
N ASN A 170 9.87 18.93 -2.90
CA ASN A 170 10.80 18.05 -3.61
C ASN A 170 10.86 16.67 -2.96
N LEU A 171 10.80 16.61 -1.62
CA LEU A 171 10.76 15.35 -0.90
C LEU A 171 9.49 14.53 -1.23
N LEU A 172 8.34 15.20 -1.40
CA LEU A 172 7.10 14.58 -1.89
C LEU A 172 7.30 13.94 -3.26
N ARG A 173 8.01 14.58 -4.19
CA ARG A 173 8.34 13.99 -5.51
C ARG A 173 9.20 12.74 -5.37
N GLN A 174 10.15 12.73 -4.42
CA GLN A 174 10.95 11.54 -4.16
C GLN A 174 10.09 10.42 -3.55
N TYR A 175 9.15 10.73 -2.66
CA TYR A 175 8.19 9.74 -2.16
C TYR A 175 7.29 9.20 -3.26
N TYR A 176 6.86 10.05 -4.20
CA TYR A 176 6.10 9.66 -5.37
C TYR A 176 6.87 8.66 -6.24
N ASP A 177 8.16 8.91 -6.52
CA ASP A 177 9.01 7.96 -7.25
C ASP A 177 9.14 6.61 -6.54
N LEU A 178 9.16 6.65 -5.21
CA LEU A 178 9.23 5.47 -4.37
C LEU A 178 7.90 4.70 -4.28
N GLY A 179 6.81 5.22 -4.87
CA GLY A 179 5.52 4.54 -4.96
C GLY A 179 4.46 5.05 -3.98
N VAL A 180 4.68 6.18 -3.29
CA VAL A 180 3.61 6.82 -2.51
C VAL A 180 2.54 7.35 -3.45
N ARG A 181 1.30 6.91 -3.26
CA ARG A 181 0.17 7.30 -4.11
C ARG A 181 -0.99 7.93 -3.34
N ILE A 182 -0.89 7.96 -2.01
CA ILE A 182 -1.94 8.47 -1.12
C ILE A 182 -1.29 9.22 0.03
N VAL A 183 -1.84 10.38 0.36
CA VAL A 183 -1.32 11.21 1.45
C VAL A 183 -2.46 11.75 2.30
N ALA A 184 -2.50 11.34 3.57
CA ALA A 184 -3.20 12.05 4.63
C ALA A 184 -2.32 13.18 5.14
N LEU A 185 -2.79 14.43 5.04
CA LEU A 185 -1.98 15.60 5.37
C LEU A 185 -1.58 15.64 6.85
N THR A 186 -2.45 15.17 7.73
CA THR A 186 -2.23 15.10 9.18
C THR A 186 -2.54 13.71 9.68
N TRP A 187 -2.03 13.41 10.88
CA TRP A 187 -2.66 12.44 11.76
C TRP A 187 -3.58 13.20 12.73
N ASN A 188 -3.78 12.70 13.96
CA ASN A 188 -4.57 13.32 15.01
C ASN A 188 -4.15 14.78 15.32
N TYR A 189 -2.88 15.14 15.10
CA TYR A 189 -2.31 16.42 15.50
C TYR A 189 -1.94 17.29 14.31
N SER A 190 -1.91 18.60 14.54
CA SER A 190 -1.50 19.57 13.52
C SER A 190 0.00 19.47 13.23
N ASN A 191 0.35 19.76 11.99
CA ASN A 191 1.73 19.87 11.53
C ASN A 191 1.92 21.13 10.68
N PHE A 192 2.99 21.23 9.89
CA PHE A 192 3.26 22.40 9.04
C PHE A 192 2.26 22.61 7.89
N LEU A 193 1.41 21.61 7.62
CA LEU A 193 0.52 21.59 6.47
C LEU A 193 -0.91 21.98 6.85
N ALA A 194 -1.44 21.38 7.91
CA ALA A 194 -2.84 21.55 8.29
C ALA A 194 -3.08 21.28 9.78
N VAL A 195 -4.30 21.60 10.22
CA VAL A 195 -4.78 21.29 11.56
C VAL A 195 -5.43 19.90 11.60
N GLY A 196 -5.00 19.06 12.55
CA GLY A 196 -5.58 17.74 12.81
C GLY A 196 -6.76 17.81 13.79
N TYR A 197 -7.69 16.85 13.72
CA TYR A 197 -8.96 16.92 14.45
C TYR A 197 -8.81 17.01 15.98
N ASN A 198 -7.78 16.40 16.57
CA ASN A 198 -7.59 16.37 18.02
C ASN A 198 -7.16 17.73 18.56
N ASP A 199 -6.51 18.56 17.75
CA ASP A 199 -6.12 19.91 18.16
C ASP A 199 -7.33 20.86 18.19
N VAL A 200 -8.32 20.69 17.30
CA VAL A 200 -9.60 21.42 17.40
C VAL A 200 -10.35 21.07 18.68
N VAL A 201 -10.41 19.78 19.03
CA VAL A 201 -11.06 19.32 20.27
C VAL A 201 -10.39 19.93 21.51
N ARG A 202 -9.07 20.12 21.48
CA ARG A 202 -8.28 20.57 22.65
C ARG A 202 -8.09 22.08 22.72
N GLN A 203 -8.02 22.77 21.59
CA GLN A 203 -7.63 24.20 21.51
C GLN A 203 -8.74 25.11 20.96
N GLY A 204 -9.89 24.55 20.59
CA GLY A 204 -11.01 25.27 19.98
C GLY A 204 -10.90 25.38 18.45
N PRO A 205 -11.96 25.82 17.75
CA PRO A 205 -11.95 25.96 16.31
C PRO A 205 -10.99 27.08 15.88
N GLY A 206 -10.11 26.80 14.92
CA GLY A 206 -9.22 27.82 14.38
C GLY A 206 -8.10 27.26 13.50
N ARG A 207 -8.17 27.64 12.22
CA ARG A 207 -7.23 27.35 11.11
C ARG A 207 -7.44 25.97 10.44
N GLY A 208 -7.49 25.97 9.11
CA GLY A 208 -7.56 24.78 8.28
C GLY A 208 -6.19 24.41 7.70
N LEU A 209 -6.00 24.57 6.39
CA LEU A 209 -4.70 24.45 5.75
C LEU A 209 -3.84 25.71 6.02
N PHE A 210 -2.56 25.51 6.31
CA PHE A 210 -1.58 26.58 6.30
C PHE A 210 -1.16 26.94 4.87
N GLN A 211 -0.58 28.13 4.64
CA GLN A 211 -0.18 28.59 3.30
C GLN A 211 0.76 27.59 2.60
N TYR A 212 1.71 27.02 3.34
CA TYR A 212 2.60 25.99 2.81
C TYR A 212 1.84 24.69 2.50
N GLY A 213 0.92 24.25 3.37
CA GLY A 213 0.05 23.09 3.14
C GLY A 213 -0.81 23.22 1.88
N ARG A 214 -1.32 24.41 1.58
CA ARG A 214 -2.02 24.70 0.31
C ARG A 214 -1.12 24.47 -0.91
N SER A 215 0.17 24.76 -0.80
CA SER A 215 1.15 24.48 -1.87
C SER A 215 1.41 22.98 -2.02
N VAL A 216 1.43 22.23 -0.92
CA VAL A 216 1.54 20.77 -0.93
C VAL A 216 0.31 20.13 -1.56
N VAL A 217 -0.91 20.57 -1.23
CA VAL A 217 -2.15 20.07 -1.86
C VAL A 217 -2.14 20.24 -3.37
N LYS A 218 -1.73 21.41 -3.88
CA LYS A 218 -1.60 21.63 -5.32
C LYS A 218 -0.57 20.70 -5.97
N GLU A 219 0.51 20.37 -5.27
CA GLU A 219 1.51 19.44 -5.77
C GLU A 219 1.00 17.98 -5.76
N LEU A 220 0.21 17.58 -4.76
CA LEU A 220 -0.47 16.28 -4.73
C LEU A 220 -1.36 16.13 -5.96
N ASP A 221 -2.18 17.14 -6.26
CA ASP A 221 -3.03 17.17 -7.46
C ASP A 221 -2.21 17.10 -8.75
N ARG A 222 -1.13 17.88 -8.84
CA ARG A 222 -0.26 17.89 -10.02
C ARG A 222 0.43 16.55 -10.27
N LEU A 223 0.79 15.84 -9.20
CA LEU A 223 1.44 14.52 -9.28
C LEU A 223 0.43 13.38 -9.52
N GLY A 224 -0.86 13.63 -9.29
CA GLY A 224 -1.85 12.55 -9.27
C GLY A 224 -1.67 11.66 -8.03
N ILE A 225 -1.57 12.28 -6.86
CA ILE A 225 -1.59 11.59 -5.57
C ILE A 225 -2.97 11.80 -4.95
N VAL A 226 -3.63 10.71 -4.53
CA VAL A 226 -4.93 10.80 -3.87
C VAL A 226 -4.78 11.49 -2.52
N ILE A 227 -5.57 12.54 -2.30
CA ILE A 227 -5.62 13.22 -1.02
C ILE A 227 -6.56 12.46 -0.10
N ASP A 228 -6.06 12.07 1.07
CA ASP A 228 -6.83 11.47 2.14
C ASP A 228 -7.22 12.52 3.17
N VAL A 229 -8.52 12.67 3.40
CA VAL A 229 -9.08 13.67 4.33
C VAL A 229 -9.38 13.12 5.73
N SER A 230 -9.08 11.84 5.96
CA SER A 230 -9.02 11.25 7.29
C SER A 230 -8.12 12.08 8.24
N HIS A 231 -8.48 12.13 9.53
CA HIS A 231 -7.85 12.90 10.61
C HIS A 231 -7.87 14.43 10.51
N LEU A 232 -8.22 15.02 9.37
CA LEU A 232 -8.29 16.47 9.26
C LEU A 232 -9.31 17.06 10.23
N ALA A 233 -8.98 18.22 10.78
CA ALA A 233 -9.99 19.09 11.35
C ALA A 233 -10.98 19.54 10.28
N GLU A 234 -12.23 19.79 10.66
CA GLU A 234 -13.28 20.19 9.71
C GLU A 234 -12.91 21.42 8.84
N PRO A 235 -12.33 22.52 9.37
CA PRO A 235 -11.89 23.63 8.50
C PRO A 235 -10.82 23.22 7.48
N ALA A 236 -9.91 22.31 7.85
CA ALA A 236 -8.87 21.81 6.95
C ALA A 236 -9.46 20.90 5.88
N PHE A 237 -10.47 20.09 6.23
CA PHE A 237 -11.25 19.31 5.27
C PHE A 237 -11.87 20.24 4.21
N TRP A 238 -12.56 21.30 4.62
CA TRP A 238 -13.21 22.23 3.69
C TRP A 238 -12.20 22.97 2.81
N ASP A 239 -11.08 23.42 3.39
CA ASP A 239 -9.98 24.03 2.62
C ASP A 239 -9.40 23.08 1.55
N VAL A 240 -9.32 21.77 1.83
CA VAL A 240 -8.93 20.76 0.83
C VAL A 240 -9.98 20.66 -0.26
N MET A 241 -11.26 20.52 0.09
CA MET A 241 -12.36 20.38 -0.87
C MET A 241 -12.51 21.59 -1.80
N GLU A 242 -12.16 22.79 -1.34
CA GLU A 242 -12.14 24.01 -2.15
C GLU A 242 -10.94 24.09 -3.10
N LEU A 243 -9.84 23.42 -2.76
CA LEU A 243 -8.55 23.57 -3.43
C LEU A 243 -8.27 22.45 -4.43
N THR A 244 -8.67 21.22 -4.11
CA THR A 244 -8.48 20.05 -4.95
C THR A 244 -9.43 20.04 -6.13
N THR A 245 -8.92 19.61 -7.28
CA THR A 245 -9.73 19.33 -8.49
C THR A 245 -9.96 17.84 -8.70
N ASN A 246 -9.17 16.99 -8.01
CA ASN A 246 -9.33 15.54 -8.03
C ASN A 246 -10.30 15.07 -6.94
N PRO A 247 -10.99 13.93 -7.15
CA PRO A 247 -11.68 13.23 -6.08
C PRO A 247 -10.77 12.93 -4.89
N VAL A 248 -11.31 13.02 -3.69
CA VAL A 248 -10.62 12.65 -2.45
C VAL A 248 -11.13 11.32 -1.90
N ILE A 249 -10.40 10.72 -0.97
CA ILE A 249 -10.93 9.64 -0.13
C ILE A 249 -10.92 10.07 1.33
N ALA A 250 -11.79 9.48 2.13
CA ALA A 250 -11.52 9.31 3.56
C ALA A 250 -11.12 7.85 3.76
N SER A 251 -9.82 7.58 3.89
CA SER A 251 -9.23 6.23 3.85
C SER A 251 -9.70 5.29 4.96
N HIS A 252 -10.12 5.83 6.11
CA HIS A 252 -10.69 5.08 7.22
C HIS A 252 -11.44 6.05 8.15
N SER A 253 -12.76 6.16 7.99
CA SER A 253 -13.59 7.05 8.82
C SER A 253 -14.98 6.45 9.09
N GLY A 254 -15.55 6.76 10.26
CA GLY A 254 -16.93 6.39 10.58
C GLY A 254 -17.93 7.50 10.24
N VAL A 255 -19.18 7.28 10.63
CA VAL A 255 -20.32 8.19 10.39
C VAL A 255 -20.71 8.86 11.70
N TYR A 256 -20.65 10.19 11.76
CA TYR A 256 -20.89 10.95 12.98
C TYR A 256 -22.33 10.79 13.50
N SER A 257 -23.29 10.72 12.59
CA SER A 257 -24.73 10.58 12.91
C SER A 257 -25.08 9.23 13.56
N LEU A 258 -24.28 8.18 13.33
CA LEU A 258 -24.42 6.88 14.02
C LEU A 258 -23.58 6.80 15.29
N ARG A 259 -22.38 7.38 15.25
CA ARG A 259 -21.46 7.46 16.37
C ARG A 259 -20.86 8.86 16.42
N ASN A 260 -21.41 9.69 17.33
CA ASN A 260 -20.90 11.03 17.60
C ASN A 260 -19.49 10.91 18.21
N HIS A 261 -18.48 11.03 17.35
CA HIS A 261 -17.08 10.99 17.67
C HIS A 261 -16.35 11.91 16.67
N TYR A 262 -15.46 12.78 17.14
CA TYR A 262 -14.85 13.83 16.31
C TYR A 262 -13.98 13.32 15.14
N ARG A 263 -13.58 12.05 15.18
CA ARG A 263 -12.87 11.38 14.07
C ARG A 263 -13.81 10.96 12.93
N ASN A 264 -15.12 10.94 13.16
CA ASN A 264 -16.12 10.54 12.16
C ASN A 264 -16.60 11.72 11.33
N LEU A 265 -17.00 11.41 10.10
CA LEU A 265 -17.45 12.40 9.14
C LEU A 265 -18.90 12.82 9.42
N THR A 266 -19.16 14.12 9.32
CA THR A 266 -20.52 14.66 9.30
C THR A 266 -21.19 14.35 7.95
N ASP A 267 -22.52 14.37 7.92
CA ASP A 267 -23.27 14.16 6.67
C ASP A 267 -22.89 15.18 5.57
N GLN A 268 -22.50 16.40 5.96
CA GLN A 268 -22.03 17.41 5.01
C GLN A 268 -20.68 17.02 4.39
N GLN A 269 -19.75 16.53 5.20
CA GLN A 269 -18.46 16.04 4.70
C GLN A 269 -18.64 14.83 3.78
N ILE A 270 -19.50 13.88 4.15
CA ILE A 270 -19.82 12.70 3.30
C ILE A 270 -20.39 13.15 1.94
N ARG A 271 -21.34 14.08 1.94
CA ARG A 271 -21.89 14.66 0.69
C ARG A 271 -20.83 15.39 -0.14
N ALA A 272 -19.90 16.10 0.49
CA ALA A 272 -18.83 16.81 -0.21
C ALA A 272 -17.84 15.84 -0.87
N ILE A 273 -17.44 14.77 -0.16
CA ILE A 273 -16.61 13.69 -0.70
C ILE A 273 -17.32 13.09 -1.93
N ALA A 274 -18.59 12.70 -1.81
CA ALA A 274 -19.35 12.15 -2.92
C ALA A 274 -19.47 13.12 -4.11
N LYS A 275 -19.73 14.40 -3.86
CA LYS A 275 -19.80 15.44 -4.91
C LYS A 275 -18.49 15.61 -5.68
N SER A 276 -17.34 15.39 -5.04
CA SER A 276 -16.04 15.38 -5.74
C SER A 276 -15.82 14.13 -6.61
N GLY A 277 -16.72 13.15 -6.53
CA GLY A 277 -16.54 11.82 -7.10
C GLY A 277 -15.76 10.87 -6.19
N GLY A 278 -15.53 11.26 -4.92
CA GLY A 278 -14.69 10.56 -3.96
C GLY A 278 -15.38 9.38 -3.25
N VAL A 279 -14.67 8.75 -2.31
CA VAL A 279 -15.15 7.56 -1.59
C VAL A 279 -14.92 7.69 -0.08
N VAL A 280 -15.92 7.30 0.71
CA VAL A 280 -15.81 7.12 2.15
C VAL A 280 -15.51 5.67 2.46
N GLN A 281 -14.30 5.40 2.93
CA GLN A 281 -13.90 4.07 3.37
C GLN A 281 -14.27 3.88 4.84
N VAL A 282 -15.19 2.97 5.10
CA VAL A 282 -15.71 2.74 6.45
C VAL A 282 -14.68 1.99 7.28
N VAL A 283 -14.30 2.60 8.41
CA VAL A 283 -13.32 2.07 9.37
C VAL A 283 -13.85 0.92 10.19
N PHE A 284 -13.00 -0.03 10.62
CA PHE A 284 -13.42 -1.14 11.49
C PHE A 284 -13.15 -0.88 12.97
N HIS A 285 -12.33 0.12 13.30
CA HIS A 285 -12.03 0.52 14.66
C HIS A 285 -13.31 0.71 15.52
N SER A 286 -13.53 -0.20 16.48
CA SER A 286 -14.79 -0.33 17.21
C SER A 286 -15.27 0.96 17.91
N HIS A 287 -14.35 1.76 18.46
CA HIS A 287 -14.70 3.02 19.14
C HIS A 287 -15.31 4.10 18.20
N PHE A 288 -14.95 4.04 16.92
CA PHE A 288 -15.46 4.95 15.89
C PHE A 288 -16.80 4.48 15.35
N LEU A 289 -17.20 3.23 15.61
CA LEU A 289 -18.48 2.68 15.17
C LEU A 289 -19.54 2.63 16.28
N LYS A 290 -19.13 2.33 17.52
CA LYS A 290 -20.02 2.26 18.69
C LYS A 290 -19.36 2.83 19.94
N LYS A 291 -20.14 2.95 21.02
CA LYS A 291 -19.63 3.29 22.35
C LYS A 291 -18.72 2.17 22.86
N LEU A 292 -17.70 2.50 23.66
CA LEU A 292 -16.82 1.50 24.30
C LEU A 292 -17.64 0.46 25.06
N GLY A 293 -17.20 -0.80 25.00
CA GLY A 293 -17.87 -1.94 25.62
C GLY A 293 -19.06 -2.49 24.83
N SER A 294 -19.41 -1.91 23.68
CA SER A 294 -20.41 -2.50 22.78
C SER A 294 -19.83 -3.71 22.05
N ASN A 295 -20.67 -4.71 21.76
CA ASN A 295 -20.31 -5.77 20.83
C ASN A 295 -20.32 -5.22 19.40
N VAL A 296 -19.14 -5.13 18.77
CA VAL A 296 -18.96 -4.65 17.40
C VAL A 296 -18.62 -5.84 16.51
N THR A 297 -19.30 -5.93 15.38
CA THR A 297 -19.18 -7.01 14.37
C THR A 297 -19.30 -6.43 12.96
N SER A 298 -19.17 -7.26 11.94
CA SER A 298 -19.47 -6.95 10.53
C SER A 298 -20.82 -6.26 10.36
N LYS A 299 -21.84 -6.64 11.14
CA LYS A 299 -23.15 -5.97 11.19
C LYS A 299 -23.02 -4.48 11.52
N THR A 300 -22.14 -4.12 12.43
CA THR A 300 -21.95 -2.71 12.81
C THR A 300 -21.24 -1.93 11.71
N VAL A 301 -20.24 -2.54 11.05
CA VAL A 301 -19.59 -1.95 9.87
C VAL A 301 -20.62 -1.74 8.75
N ALA A 302 -21.44 -2.74 8.46
CA ALA A 302 -22.51 -2.67 7.48
C ALA A 302 -23.59 -1.63 7.84
N ASP A 303 -23.87 -1.36 9.12
CA ASP A 303 -24.76 -0.26 9.53
C ASP A 303 -24.21 1.11 9.08
N HIS A 304 -22.89 1.29 9.14
CA HIS A 304 -22.23 2.51 8.66
C HIS A 304 -22.20 2.59 7.14
N ILE A 305 -21.93 1.48 6.45
CA ILE A 305 -21.99 1.39 4.99
C ILE A 305 -23.40 1.74 4.50
N ASP A 306 -24.44 1.13 5.06
CA ASP A 306 -25.85 1.42 4.75
C ASP A 306 -26.18 2.90 4.86
N TYR A 307 -25.66 3.56 5.90
CA TYR A 307 -25.89 4.99 6.09
C TYR A 307 -25.27 5.81 4.96
N VAL A 308 -24.01 5.53 4.59
CA VAL A 308 -23.34 6.23 3.50
C VAL A 308 -24.07 5.97 2.18
N VAL A 309 -24.43 4.71 1.87
CA VAL A 309 -25.19 4.36 0.66
C VAL A 309 -26.53 5.11 0.59
N LYS A 310 -27.28 5.16 1.69
CA LYS A 310 -28.56 5.91 1.75
C LYS A 310 -28.36 7.41 1.56
N LEU A 311 -27.23 7.96 2.00
CA LEU A 311 -26.97 9.39 1.97
C LEU A 311 -26.49 9.88 0.60
N VAL A 312 -25.60 9.13 -0.04
CA VAL A 312 -24.87 9.58 -1.24
C VAL A 312 -24.82 8.56 -2.39
N GLY A 313 -25.38 7.37 -2.21
CA GLY A 313 -25.41 6.32 -3.23
C GLY A 313 -24.27 5.31 -3.12
N ILE A 314 -24.40 4.21 -3.87
CA ILE A 314 -23.51 3.05 -3.81
C ILE A 314 -22.08 3.34 -4.31
N ASP A 315 -21.91 4.34 -5.18
CA ASP A 315 -20.64 4.62 -5.85
C ASP A 315 -19.63 5.41 -4.98
N HIS A 316 -19.92 5.63 -3.69
CA HIS A 316 -19.17 6.55 -2.82
C HIS A 316 -18.81 5.95 -1.46
N VAL A 317 -18.85 4.63 -1.34
CA VAL A 317 -18.52 3.89 -0.12
C VAL A 317 -17.54 2.76 -0.41
N GLY A 318 -16.67 2.46 0.55
CA GLY A 318 -15.89 1.23 0.57
C GLY A 318 -15.36 0.92 1.96
N ILE A 319 -14.21 0.24 2.05
CA ILE A 319 -13.63 -0.24 3.32
C ILE A 319 -12.20 0.23 3.53
N GLY A 320 -11.86 0.50 4.79
CA GLY A 320 -10.53 0.89 5.24
C GLY A 320 -10.33 0.48 6.68
N SER A 321 -9.82 -0.73 6.87
CA SER A 321 -9.97 -1.50 8.10
C SER A 321 -9.40 -0.80 9.33
N ASP A 322 -8.27 -0.12 9.19
CA ASP A 322 -7.42 0.30 10.31
C ASP A 322 -6.81 -0.92 11.05
N PHE A 323 -6.59 -2.01 10.31
CA PHE A 323 -5.90 -3.21 10.79
C PHE A 323 -4.51 -2.87 11.29
N ASP A 324 -4.12 -3.51 12.39
CA ASP A 324 -2.91 -3.24 13.14
C ASP A 324 -2.79 -1.81 13.71
N GLY A 325 -3.82 -0.97 13.53
CA GLY A 325 -3.91 0.35 14.12
C GLY A 325 -4.19 0.32 15.62
N LEU A 326 -4.42 1.49 16.19
CA LEU A 326 -4.65 1.63 17.63
C LEU A 326 -6.11 1.37 17.99
N GLY A 327 -6.54 0.12 18.16
CA GLY A 327 -7.92 -0.12 18.56
C GLY A 327 -8.33 -1.57 18.73
N GLN A 328 -9.61 -1.77 19.03
CA GLN A 328 -10.25 -3.08 19.01
C GLN A 328 -10.95 -3.29 17.67
N MET A 329 -10.58 -4.36 16.97
CA MET A 329 -11.27 -4.80 15.75
C MET A 329 -12.64 -5.44 16.06
N PRO A 330 -13.59 -5.43 15.12
CA PRO A 330 -14.86 -6.13 15.27
C PRO A 330 -14.65 -7.63 15.49
N GLY A 331 -15.52 -8.25 16.27
CA GLY A 331 -15.34 -9.61 16.77
C GLY A 331 -15.20 -10.70 15.69
N ASP A 332 -15.79 -10.48 14.51
CA ASP A 332 -15.78 -11.33 13.32
C ASP A 332 -15.06 -10.70 12.12
N LEU A 333 -14.31 -9.60 12.34
CA LEU A 333 -13.43 -8.95 11.36
C LEU A 333 -12.10 -8.60 12.04
N ARG A 334 -11.48 -9.58 12.70
CA ARG A 334 -10.27 -9.35 13.52
C ARG A 334 -9.00 -9.22 12.71
N ASP A 335 -8.98 -9.84 11.53
CA ASP A 335 -7.84 -9.88 10.64
C ASP A 335 -8.32 -9.93 9.18
N ALA A 336 -7.40 -9.74 8.25
CA ALA A 336 -7.74 -9.68 6.83
C ALA A 336 -8.39 -10.97 6.30
N ALA A 337 -8.11 -12.15 6.88
CA ALA A 337 -8.71 -13.39 6.43
C ALA A 337 -10.22 -13.46 6.71
N MET A 338 -10.75 -12.57 7.54
CA MET A 338 -12.17 -12.53 7.92
C MET A 338 -13.03 -11.61 7.06
N LEU A 339 -12.46 -10.88 6.09
CA LEU A 339 -13.22 -9.98 5.19
C LEU A 339 -14.44 -10.63 4.49
N PRO A 340 -14.46 -11.93 4.13
CA PRO A 340 -15.67 -12.59 3.59
C PRO A 340 -16.90 -12.47 4.51
N ASN A 341 -16.71 -12.32 5.83
CA ASN A 341 -17.83 -12.13 6.77
C ASN A 341 -18.61 -10.84 6.48
N LEU A 342 -17.92 -9.76 6.05
CA LEU A 342 -18.58 -8.51 5.68
C LEU A 342 -19.40 -8.69 4.40
N THR A 343 -18.87 -9.40 3.40
CA THR A 343 -19.63 -9.73 2.17
C THR A 343 -20.88 -10.53 2.50
N LYS A 344 -20.78 -11.53 3.38
CA LYS A 344 -21.93 -12.32 3.82
C LYS A 344 -22.99 -11.46 4.51
N GLU A 345 -22.59 -10.53 5.36
CA GLU A 345 -23.49 -9.58 6.02
C GLU A 345 -24.18 -8.65 5.01
N LEU A 346 -23.44 -8.07 4.06
CA LEU A 346 -23.99 -7.20 3.01
C LEU A 346 -24.98 -7.97 2.10
N LEU A 347 -24.63 -9.18 1.69
CA LEU A 347 -25.54 -10.03 0.92
C LEU A 347 -26.82 -10.34 1.71
N GLY A 348 -26.71 -10.60 3.01
CA GLY A 348 -27.85 -10.79 3.92
C GLY A 348 -28.77 -9.57 4.04
N ARG A 349 -28.26 -8.36 3.76
CA ARG A 349 -29.03 -7.10 3.70
C ARG A 349 -29.66 -6.82 2.33
N GLY A 350 -29.39 -7.67 1.33
CA GLY A 350 -29.95 -7.56 0.00
C GLY A 350 -29.13 -6.74 -0.99
N TYR A 351 -27.85 -6.44 -0.68
CA TYR A 351 -26.94 -5.89 -1.69
C TYR A 351 -26.72 -6.90 -2.82
N SER A 352 -26.72 -6.40 -4.06
CA SER A 352 -26.43 -7.22 -5.23
C SER A 352 -24.94 -7.56 -5.32
N LYS A 353 -24.58 -8.51 -6.18
CA LYS A 353 -23.17 -8.82 -6.49
C LYS A 353 -22.41 -7.57 -6.94
N ASP A 354 -23.02 -6.75 -7.80
CA ASP A 354 -22.40 -5.54 -8.35
C ASP A 354 -22.23 -4.46 -7.29
N ASP A 355 -23.17 -4.34 -6.35
CA ASP A 355 -23.02 -3.42 -5.22
C ASP A 355 -21.88 -3.87 -4.29
N ILE A 356 -21.76 -5.19 -4.04
CA ILE A 356 -20.68 -5.75 -3.23
C ILE A 356 -19.33 -5.49 -3.89
N ASP A 357 -19.20 -5.70 -5.21
CA ASP A 357 -17.97 -5.40 -5.95
C ASP A 357 -17.54 -3.93 -5.77
N LYS A 358 -18.50 -3.01 -5.90
CA LYS A 358 -18.26 -1.57 -5.67
C LYS A 358 -17.80 -1.26 -4.25
N ILE A 359 -18.48 -1.80 -3.23
CA ILE A 359 -18.15 -1.57 -1.81
C ILE A 359 -16.80 -2.18 -1.46
N MET A 360 -16.53 -3.40 -1.91
CA MET A 360 -15.33 -4.13 -1.51
C MET A 360 -14.07 -3.56 -2.15
N GLY A 361 -14.15 -2.97 -3.35
CA GLY A 361 -12.95 -2.44 -3.99
C GLY A 361 -13.17 -1.61 -5.25
N GLY A 362 -14.21 -1.88 -6.03
CA GLY A 362 -14.44 -1.23 -7.33
C GLY A 362 -14.51 0.29 -7.25
N ASN A 363 -15.14 0.84 -6.21
CA ASN A 363 -15.18 2.29 -6.00
C ASN A 363 -13.79 2.88 -5.72
N THR A 364 -12.96 2.17 -4.95
CA THR A 364 -11.60 2.58 -4.62
C THR A 364 -10.69 2.54 -5.84
N LEU A 365 -10.75 1.45 -6.61
CA LEU A 365 -9.99 1.29 -7.85
C LEU A 365 -10.31 2.42 -8.84
N ARG A 366 -11.59 2.78 -8.99
CA ARG A 366 -12.01 3.93 -9.80
C ARG A 366 -11.31 5.23 -9.39
N ILE A 367 -11.11 5.48 -8.09
CA ILE A 367 -10.39 6.68 -7.63
C ILE A 367 -8.91 6.58 -7.97
N MET A 368 -8.31 5.42 -7.71
CA MET A 368 -6.89 5.18 -8.00
C MET A 368 -6.62 5.37 -9.49
N GLU A 369 -7.40 4.76 -10.38
CA GLU A 369 -7.29 4.92 -11.84
C GLU A 369 -7.49 6.36 -12.30
N LYS A 370 -8.46 7.07 -11.72
CA LYS A 370 -8.78 8.44 -12.12
C LYS A 370 -7.73 9.46 -11.67
N VAL A 371 -7.13 9.25 -10.51
CA VAL A 371 -6.25 10.25 -9.88
C VAL A 371 -4.79 9.93 -10.09
N TRP A 372 -4.38 8.65 -10.13
CA TRP A 372 -2.96 8.30 -10.17
C TRP A 372 -2.29 8.80 -11.45
N GLY A 373 -1.25 9.61 -11.26
CA GLY A 373 -0.36 9.98 -12.34
C GLY A 373 0.51 8.80 -12.79
N ASP A 374 1.08 8.93 -13.98
CA ASP A 374 2.19 8.09 -14.43
C ASP A 374 3.51 8.45 -13.72
N THR A 375 4.56 7.67 -13.92
CA THR A 375 5.90 7.95 -13.38
C THR A 375 6.45 9.30 -13.87
N ILE A 376 7.20 10.01 -13.03
CA ILE A 376 7.88 11.27 -13.44
C ILE A 376 8.97 10.99 -14.50
N SER A 377 9.56 9.79 -14.45
CA SER A 377 10.61 9.35 -15.38
C SER A 377 10.04 8.99 -16.75
N ASP A 378 10.61 9.57 -17.81
CA ASP A 378 10.26 9.29 -19.21
C ASP A 378 11.07 8.09 -19.76
N GLU A 379 10.99 6.92 -19.10
CA GLU A 379 11.85 5.77 -19.43
C GLU A 379 11.68 5.26 -20.87
N LYS A 380 10.46 5.34 -21.41
CA LYS A 380 10.15 4.94 -22.79
C LYS A 380 10.77 5.86 -23.84
N ALA A 381 11.19 7.06 -23.44
CA ALA A 381 11.66 8.10 -24.35
C ALA A 381 13.19 8.34 -24.28
N ALA A 382 13.90 7.63 -23.41
CA ALA A 382 15.31 7.89 -23.15
C ALA A 382 16.22 6.72 -23.56
N ALA A 383 17.21 7.00 -24.42
CA ALA A 383 18.34 6.11 -24.71
C ALA A 383 19.32 5.99 -23.53
N VAL A 384 18.99 6.60 -22.38
CA VAL A 384 19.84 6.77 -21.21
C VAL A 384 19.14 6.17 -19.99
N LYS A 385 19.87 5.36 -19.23
CA LYS A 385 19.46 4.85 -17.91
C LYS A 385 20.42 5.33 -16.84
N LEU A 386 19.93 5.49 -15.61
CA LEU A 386 20.77 5.73 -14.45
C LEU A 386 20.89 4.42 -13.67
N ARG A 387 22.11 4.11 -13.22
CA ARG A 387 22.36 2.96 -12.34
C ARG A 387 23.05 3.46 -11.08
N PRO A 388 22.32 3.64 -9.98
CA PRO A 388 22.88 3.96 -8.68
C PRO A 388 24.01 2.99 -8.29
N ILE A 389 25.09 3.55 -7.74
CA ILE A 389 26.25 2.80 -7.23
C ILE A 389 26.31 2.91 -5.70
N LYS A 390 26.07 4.12 -5.18
CA LYS A 390 26.07 4.40 -3.75
C LYS A 390 24.94 5.39 -3.43
N PRO A 391 23.82 4.93 -2.83
CA PRO A 391 23.48 3.53 -2.61
C PRO A 391 23.29 2.77 -3.92
N GLY A 392 23.55 1.46 -3.93
CA GLY A 392 23.33 0.56 -5.06
C GLY A 392 22.01 -0.21 -5.00
N GLN A 393 21.34 -0.21 -3.85
CA GLN A 393 20.03 -0.83 -3.64
C GLN A 393 19.23 -0.09 -2.56
N ILE A 394 17.90 -0.19 -2.60
CA ILE A 394 17.03 0.36 -1.57
C ILE A 394 17.37 -0.24 -0.20
N GLY A 395 17.42 0.62 0.81
CA GLY A 395 17.68 0.23 2.20
C GLY A 395 19.14 -0.03 2.52
N GLN A 396 20.08 0.16 1.58
CA GLN A 396 21.49 -0.07 1.83
C GLN A 396 22.00 0.79 3.00
N CYS A 397 22.69 0.15 3.95
CA CYS A 397 23.39 0.85 5.02
C CYS A 397 24.74 1.38 4.51
N ILE A 398 24.98 2.67 4.70
CA ILE A 398 26.23 3.35 4.40
C ILE A 398 26.88 3.74 5.72
N SER A 399 28.09 3.23 5.95
CA SER A 399 28.83 3.32 7.23
C SER A 399 29.32 4.72 7.60
N GLU A 400 29.04 5.72 6.77
CA GLU A 400 29.58 7.07 6.88
C GLU A 400 28.49 8.11 6.64
N ARG A 401 28.50 9.17 7.45
CA ARG A 401 27.50 10.26 7.40
C ARG A 401 27.87 11.37 6.41
N LYS A 402 29.05 11.29 5.78
CA LYS A 402 29.50 12.17 4.69
C LYS A 402 29.82 11.35 3.43
N PRO A 403 28.89 10.53 2.93
CA PRO A 403 29.19 9.66 1.81
C PRO A 403 29.37 10.47 0.52
N ILE A 404 30.06 9.87 -0.44
CA ILE A 404 29.92 10.25 -1.84
C ILE A 404 28.78 9.40 -2.41
N LEU A 405 27.67 10.06 -2.76
CA LEU A 405 26.56 9.41 -3.44
C LEU A 405 26.84 9.42 -4.94
N ALA A 406 26.54 8.33 -5.65
CA ALA A 406 26.87 8.26 -7.08
C ALA A 406 25.96 7.33 -7.87
N ALA A 407 25.79 7.64 -9.16
CA ALA A 407 25.13 6.81 -10.15
C ALA A 407 25.93 6.81 -11.46
N LYS A 408 25.94 5.65 -12.14
CA LYS A 408 26.50 5.50 -13.48
C LYS A 408 25.44 5.80 -14.53
N VAL A 409 25.82 6.52 -15.57
CA VAL A 409 24.97 6.79 -16.71
C VAL A 409 25.23 5.72 -17.78
N ILE A 410 24.18 5.01 -18.18
CA ILE A 410 24.22 3.93 -19.15
C ILE A 410 23.53 4.39 -20.42
N GLY A 411 24.17 4.20 -21.57
CA GLY A 411 23.67 4.67 -22.87
C GLY A 411 24.62 5.64 -23.56
N ASP A 412 24.29 5.97 -24.81
CA ASP A 412 25.00 6.99 -25.58
C ASP A 412 24.36 8.35 -25.34
N ILE A 413 25.19 9.29 -24.90
CA ILE A 413 24.77 10.64 -24.60
C ILE A 413 25.41 11.52 -25.68
N ALA A 414 24.59 12.05 -26.60
CA ALA A 414 25.05 13.05 -27.53
C ALA A 414 25.54 14.28 -26.74
N GLN A 415 26.76 14.73 -27.01
CA GLN A 415 27.52 15.67 -26.15
C GLN A 415 26.92 17.08 -25.98
N LYS A 416 25.73 17.39 -26.51
CA LYS A 416 25.14 18.72 -26.45
C LYS A 416 24.03 18.79 -25.38
N LYS A 417 24.22 19.71 -24.41
CA LYS A 417 23.27 20.11 -23.34
C LYS A 417 22.88 19.00 -22.34
N ILE A 418 23.88 18.36 -21.74
CA ILE A 418 23.69 17.43 -20.62
C ILE A 418 23.52 18.22 -19.32
N ARG A 419 22.48 17.92 -18.53
CA ARG A 419 22.32 18.49 -17.19
C ARG A 419 21.91 17.38 -16.21
N PHE A 420 22.60 17.34 -15.07
CA PHE A 420 22.24 16.47 -13.96
C PHE A 420 21.76 17.28 -12.78
N LYS A 421 20.78 16.73 -12.07
CA LYS A 421 20.40 17.16 -10.73
C LYS A 421 20.48 15.97 -9.79
N VAL A 422 20.85 16.23 -8.55
CA VAL A 422 20.81 15.21 -7.51
C VAL A 422 20.13 15.81 -6.29
N LEU A 423 19.05 15.17 -5.85
CA LEU A 423 18.30 15.56 -4.67
C LEU A 423 18.65 14.60 -3.53
N VAL A 424 18.91 15.12 -2.32
CA VAL A 424 18.98 14.33 -1.10
C VAL A 424 18.03 14.95 -0.09
N ASP A 425 17.03 14.18 0.36
CA ASP A 425 15.92 14.64 1.22
C ASP A 425 15.23 15.91 0.70
N GLY A 426 14.97 15.97 -0.60
CA GLY A 426 14.34 17.08 -1.32
C GLY A 426 15.27 18.27 -1.59
N LYS A 427 16.47 18.28 -1.01
CA LYS A 427 17.45 19.35 -1.23
C LYS A 427 18.32 19.04 -2.44
N GLU A 428 18.49 20.01 -3.34
CA GLU A 428 19.42 19.89 -4.47
C GLU A 428 20.87 20.05 -4.01
N TYR A 429 21.74 19.16 -4.49
CA TYR A 429 23.18 19.16 -4.24
C TYR A 429 23.95 19.43 -5.52
N GLN A 430 25.05 20.17 -5.39
CA GLN A 430 26.03 20.33 -6.45
C GLN A 430 26.64 18.95 -6.77
N ASN A 431 26.63 18.59 -8.04
CA ASN A 431 27.09 17.30 -8.53
C ASN A 431 28.25 17.46 -9.50
N ASN A 432 29.08 16.42 -9.56
CA ASN A 432 30.16 16.30 -10.51
C ASN A 432 29.82 15.18 -11.49
N TYR A 433 29.70 15.50 -12.77
CA TYR A 433 29.60 14.52 -13.83
C TYR A 433 30.95 14.35 -14.52
N ASP A 434 31.49 13.15 -14.45
CA ASP A 434 32.71 12.75 -15.12
C ASP A 434 32.35 12.05 -16.44
N ILE A 435 32.79 12.65 -17.56
CA ILE A 435 32.42 12.21 -18.91
C ILE A 435 33.07 10.89 -19.32
N GLU A 436 34.28 10.60 -18.84
CA GLU A 436 35.06 9.41 -19.20
C GLU A 436 34.49 8.17 -18.49
N SER A 437 34.29 8.28 -17.19
CA SER A 437 33.72 7.23 -16.35
C SER A 437 32.19 7.14 -16.44
N LYS A 438 31.53 8.15 -17.05
CA LYS A 438 30.07 8.34 -17.10
C LYS A 438 29.46 8.31 -15.69
N LEU A 439 30.12 8.94 -14.72
CA LEU A 439 29.70 8.92 -13.31
C LEU A 439 29.17 10.29 -12.90
N VAL A 440 27.94 10.33 -12.39
CA VAL A 440 27.45 11.49 -11.63
C VAL A 440 27.65 11.20 -10.14
N SER A 441 28.27 12.14 -9.42
CA SER A 441 28.58 11.99 -8.00
C SER A 441 28.30 13.26 -7.20
N VAL A 442 27.99 13.08 -5.92
CA VAL A 442 27.73 14.15 -4.96
C VAL A 442 28.48 13.86 -3.66
N PRO A 443 29.52 14.64 -3.32
CA PRO A 443 30.15 14.57 -2.01
C PRO A 443 29.29 15.28 -0.95
N ILE A 444 28.85 14.54 0.07
CA ILE A 444 28.09 15.11 1.18
C ILE A 444 29.04 15.81 2.16
N VAL A 445 29.06 17.15 2.13
CA VAL A 445 29.99 17.97 2.94
C VAL A 445 29.57 18.07 4.41
N LYS A 446 28.28 18.30 4.65
CA LYS A 446 27.69 18.34 6.00
C LYS A 446 27.18 16.95 6.37
N PRO A 447 27.50 16.41 7.56
CA PRO A 447 27.02 15.09 7.95
C PRO A 447 25.51 14.99 7.84
N LEU A 448 25.02 13.94 7.20
CA LEU A 448 23.60 13.55 7.24
C LEU A 448 23.21 13.16 8.67
N ASP A 449 21.94 13.24 9.02
CA ASP A 449 21.44 12.68 10.29
C ASP A 449 21.65 11.17 10.34
N LYS A 450 21.60 10.57 11.53
CA LYS A 450 21.60 9.10 11.62
C LYS A 450 20.21 8.57 11.29
N GLY A 451 20.08 7.77 10.24
CA GLY A 451 18.80 7.18 9.84
C GLY A 451 18.68 7.00 8.33
N PHE A 452 17.46 6.68 7.90
CA PHE A 452 17.08 6.64 6.49
C PHE A 452 17.03 8.03 5.86
N HIS A 453 17.57 8.08 4.64
CA HIS A 453 17.63 9.21 3.72
C HIS A 453 17.20 8.74 2.33
N VAL A 454 16.81 9.68 1.48
CA VAL A 454 16.48 9.39 0.08
C VAL A 454 17.35 10.22 -0.85
N VAL A 455 17.84 9.59 -1.91
CA VAL A 455 18.55 10.26 -3.00
C VAL A 455 17.83 10.02 -4.33
N THR A 456 17.74 11.06 -5.14
CA THR A 456 17.26 10.97 -6.53
C THR A 456 18.32 11.51 -7.45
N PHE A 457 18.76 10.70 -8.41
CA PHE A 457 19.61 11.13 -9.52
C PHE A 457 18.70 11.44 -10.71
N ILE A 458 18.86 12.62 -11.31
CA ILE A 458 18.02 13.09 -12.41
C ILE A 458 18.93 13.47 -13.57
N PHE A 459 18.71 12.82 -14.71
CA PHE A 459 19.28 13.19 -16.00
C PHE A 459 18.24 13.97 -16.80
N LEU A 460 18.60 15.17 -17.26
CA LEU A 460 17.73 16.05 -18.04
C LEU A 460 18.25 16.17 -19.48
N HIS A 461 17.40 15.90 -20.45
CA HIS A 461 17.71 16.01 -21.87
C HIS A 461 16.49 16.46 -22.68
N GLU A 462 16.61 17.56 -23.42
CA GLU A 462 15.58 18.07 -24.34
C GLU A 462 14.15 18.15 -23.77
N GLY A 463 14.03 18.56 -22.51
CA GLY A 463 12.74 18.69 -21.82
C GLY A 463 12.19 17.40 -21.21
N LYS A 464 12.89 16.28 -21.39
CA LYS A 464 12.60 14.98 -20.75
C LYS A 464 13.51 14.74 -19.55
N SER A 465 13.05 13.93 -18.61
CA SER A 465 13.82 13.50 -17.45
C SER A 465 13.84 12.00 -17.28
N VAL A 466 15.03 11.45 -17.01
CA VAL A 466 15.19 10.10 -16.46
C VAL A 466 15.64 10.24 -15.03
N GLN A 467 14.97 9.58 -14.11
CA GLN A 467 15.34 9.65 -12.70
C GLN A 467 15.31 8.31 -12.00
N GLU A 468 16.22 8.15 -11.04
CA GLU A 468 16.35 6.98 -10.19
C GLU A 468 16.41 7.41 -8.73
N THR A 469 15.51 6.85 -7.93
CA THR A 469 15.30 7.24 -6.52
C THR A 469 15.51 6.05 -5.60
N LEU A 470 16.32 6.23 -4.55
CA LEU A 470 16.68 5.16 -3.61
C LEU A 470 16.69 5.66 -2.19
N ILE A 471 16.28 4.77 -1.29
CA ILE A 471 16.42 4.92 0.14
C ILE A 471 17.74 4.31 0.59
N PHE A 472 18.45 4.95 1.52
CA PHE A 472 19.64 4.40 2.17
C PHE A 472 19.68 4.81 3.64
N TYR A 473 20.39 4.04 4.46
CA TYR A 473 20.59 4.35 5.87
C TYR A 473 21.99 4.91 6.11
N ALA A 474 22.12 6.10 6.68
CA ALA A 474 23.40 6.66 7.14
C ALA A 474 23.60 6.30 8.62
N SER A 475 24.67 5.54 8.93
CA SER A 475 24.89 4.94 10.26
C SER A 475 25.49 5.83 11.33
#